data_AF-X1MG62-F1
#
_entry.id   AF-X1MG62-F1
#
_cell.length_a   1.000
_cell.length_b   1.000
_cell.length_c   1.000
_cell.angle_alpha   90.00
_cell.angle_beta   90.00
_cell.angle_gamma   90.00
#
_symmetry.space_group_name_H-M   'P 1'
#
loop_
_entity.id
_entity.type
_entity.pdbx_description
1 polymer ?
#
loop_
_entity_poly.entity_id
_entity_poly.type
_entity_poly.pdbx_seq_one_letter_code
_entity_poly.pdbx_strand_id
1 'polypeptide(L)'
;KNAYVGIHFVPMKINYQELEELCKLAADMNVNELAILRFIPQGRGYKSRNLLRLNNKEAENLLNNIIKLKKKYRFVRLGCPIDFSFFSGNKNISKCKVGRDALTIGSDGIVALCPAFKYKQVVGNIKKFLKSGRLEMLLRKVGLNIHPFSWFLY
;
A
#
# COMPACT_ATOMS: atom_id res chain seq x y z
N LYS A 1 12.06 16.05 19.89
CA LYS A 1 12.04 15.49 18.51
C LYS A 1 10.61 15.11 18.19
N ASN A 2 9.97 15.71 17.19
CA ASN A 2 8.64 15.29 16.75
C ASN A 2 8.77 14.03 15.90
N ALA A 3 8.02 12.98 16.23
CA ALA A 3 7.95 11.77 15.43
C ALA A 3 7.21 12.06 14.11
N TYR A 4 7.62 11.40 13.03
CA TYR A 4 6.86 11.43 11.79
C TYR A 4 5.56 10.64 11.99
N VAL A 5 4.41 11.27 11.74
CA VAL A 5 3.08 10.68 11.87
C VAL A 5 2.45 10.57 10.49
N GLY A 6 2.07 9.34 10.13
CA GLY A 6 1.34 9.04 8.89
C GLY A 6 0.02 8.34 9.18
N ILE A 7 -1.06 8.80 8.53
CA ILE A 7 -2.39 8.18 8.59
C ILE A 7 -2.64 7.41 7.31
N HIS A 8 -3.12 6.17 7.41
CA HIS A 8 -3.59 5.40 6.27
C HIS A 8 -5.11 5.28 6.31
N PHE A 9 -5.77 5.70 5.23
CA PHE A 9 -7.22 5.65 5.09
C PHE A 9 -7.62 4.75 3.93
N VAL A 10 -8.55 3.82 4.20
CA VAL A 10 -9.14 2.94 3.18
C VAL A 10 -10.62 3.31 3.03
N PRO A 11 -11.01 4.03 1.96
CA PRO A 11 -12.40 4.37 1.73
C PRO A 11 -13.20 3.12 1.38
N MET A 12 -14.30 2.96 2.10
CA MET A 12 -15.31 1.92 1.96
C MET A 12 -16.68 2.58 1.96
N LYS A 13 -17.71 1.83 1.54
CA LYS A 13 -19.08 2.34 1.48
C LYS A 13 -19.55 3.03 2.77
N ILE A 14 -19.12 2.51 3.91
CA ILE A 14 -19.54 3.00 5.23
C ILE A 14 -18.83 4.27 5.70
N ASN A 15 -17.67 4.64 5.13
CA ASN A 15 -16.84 5.72 5.68
C ASN A 15 -16.28 6.69 4.63
N TYR A 16 -16.48 6.46 3.32
CA TYR A 16 -15.83 7.28 2.29
C TYR A 16 -16.24 8.76 2.33
N GLN A 17 -17.40 9.06 2.91
CA GLN A 17 -17.92 10.42 3.07
C GLN A 17 -17.19 11.20 4.17
N GLU A 18 -16.50 10.53 5.09
CA GLU A 18 -15.78 11.15 6.21
C GLU A 18 -14.38 11.66 5.80
N LEU A 19 -13.96 11.39 4.56
CA LEU A 19 -12.59 11.69 4.11
C LEU A 19 -12.24 13.18 4.26
N GLU A 20 -13.19 14.09 4.01
CA GLU A 20 -12.93 15.52 4.13
C GLU A 20 -12.71 15.95 5.59
N GLU A 21 -13.54 15.47 6.51
CA GLU A 21 -13.39 15.72 7.95
C GLU A 21 -12.08 15.14 8.48
N LEU A 22 -11.69 13.93 8.03
CA LEU A 22 -10.41 13.34 8.37
C LEU A 22 -9.23 14.20 7.89
N CYS A 23 -9.31 14.79 6.68
CA CYS A 23 -8.28 15.71 6.21
C CYS A 23 -8.18 16.98 7.06
N LYS A 24 -9.31 17.54 7.51
CA LYS A 24 -9.31 18.71 8.42
C LYS A 24 -8.62 18.36 9.73
N LEU A 25 -9.05 17.26 10.36
CA LEU A 25 -8.46 16.79 11.62
C LEU A 25 -6.95 16.52 11.48
N ALA A 26 -6.53 15.88 10.39
CA ALA A 26 -5.12 15.61 10.14
C ALA A 26 -4.29 16.91 9.97
N ALA A 27 -4.87 17.95 9.36
CA ALA A 27 -4.24 19.26 9.25
C ALA A 27 -4.12 19.94 10.62
N ASP A 28 -5.19 19.94 11.42
CA ASP A 28 -5.20 20.54 12.77
C ASP A 28 -4.18 19.86 13.70
N MET A 29 -4.00 18.55 13.53
CA MET A 29 -3.01 17.75 14.28
C MET A 29 -1.58 17.84 13.70
N ASN A 30 -1.35 18.62 12.63
CA ASN A 30 -0.06 18.72 11.94
C ASN A 30 0.54 17.37 11.52
N VAL A 31 -0.29 16.46 11.03
CA VAL A 31 0.13 15.15 10.52
C VAL A 31 1.00 15.31 9.28
N ASN A 32 2.05 14.51 9.16
CA ASN A 32 3.01 14.63 8.07
C ASN A 32 2.50 14.04 6.75
N GLU A 33 1.68 12.99 6.80
CA GLU A 33 1.09 12.35 5.63
C GLU A 33 -0.27 11.70 5.91
N LEU A 34 -1.19 11.82 4.96
CA LEU A 34 -2.42 11.03 4.89
C LEU A 34 -2.44 10.26 3.58
N ALA A 35 -2.21 8.95 3.65
CA ALA A 35 -2.22 8.07 2.49
C ALA A 35 -3.60 7.43 2.28
N ILE A 36 -4.21 7.64 1.12
CA ILE A 36 -5.48 7.04 0.73
C ILE A 36 -5.19 5.76 -0.08
N LEU A 37 -5.72 4.62 0.37
CA LEU A 37 -5.41 3.29 -0.16
C LEU A 37 -6.66 2.57 -0.66
N ARG A 38 -6.55 1.80 -1.76
CA ARG A 38 -7.71 1.06 -2.30
C ARG A 38 -8.18 -0.01 -1.32
N PHE A 39 -9.48 -0.13 -1.14
CA PHE A 39 -10.05 -1.33 -0.52
C PHE A 39 -9.79 -2.55 -1.43
N ILE A 40 -8.98 -3.49 -0.95
CA ILE A 40 -8.74 -4.79 -1.59
C ILE A 40 -9.48 -5.85 -0.78
N PRO A 41 -10.58 -6.43 -1.29
CA PRO A 41 -11.33 -7.46 -0.57
C PRO A 41 -10.45 -8.69 -0.31
N GLN A 42 -10.09 -8.92 0.95
CA GLN A 42 -9.28 -10.06 1.41
C GLN A 42 -9.77 -10.50 2.79
N GLY A 43 -9.67 -11.80 3.11
CA GLY A 43 -10.07 -12.34 4.42
C GLY A 43 -11.51 -11.96 4.78
N ARG A 44 -11.73 -11.33 5.94
CA ARG A 44 -13.05 -10.84 6.37
C ARG A 44 -13.63 -9.79 5.42
N GLY A 45 -12.81 -8.91 4.86
CA GLY A 45 -13.24 -7.92 3.87
C GLY A 45 -13.78 -8.54 2.58
N TYR A 46 -13.35 -9.77 2.24
CA TYR A 46 -13.91 -10.51 1.10
C TYR A 46 -15.31 -11.06 1.41
N LYS A 47 -15.54 -11.53 2.65
CA LYS A 47 -16.85 -12.03 3.11
C LYS A 47 -17.89 -10.90 3.11
N SER A 48 -17.51 -9.71 3.58
CA SER A 48 -18.41 -8.54 3.65
C SER A 48 -18.29 -7.61 2.44
N ARG A 49 -17.74 -8.07 1.31
CA ARG A 49 -17.43 -7.20 0.17
C ARG A 49 -18.64 -6.45 -0.38
N ASN A 50 -19.83 -7.05 -0.34
CA ASN A 50 -21.06 -6.44 -0.85
C ASN A 50 -21.50 -5.24 0.00
N LEU A 51 -21.12 -5.21 1.28
CA LEU A 51 -21.41 -4.12 2.21
C LEU A 51 -20.32 -3.04 2.20
N LEU A 52 -19.08 -3.43 1.93
CA LEU A 52 -17.91 -2.54 2.03
C LEU A 52 -17.50 -1.91 0.71
N ARG A 53 -17.75 -2.58 -0.43
CA ARG A 53 -17.33 -2.10 -1.74
C ARG A 53 -18.22 -0.96 -2.21
N LEU A 54 -17.57 0.10 -2.69
CA LEU A 54 -18.23 1.22 -3.35
C LEU A 54 -18.85 0.76 -4.68
N ASN A 55 -20.06 1.23 -4.97
CA ASN A 55 -20.63 1.16 -6.31
C ASN A 55 -19.99 2.22 -7.23
N ASN A 56 -20.33 2.22 -8.53
CA ASN A 56 -19.72 3.11 -9.51
C ASN A 56 -19.92 4.60 -9.18
N LYS A 57 -21.13 4.99 -8.77
CA LYS A 57 -21.46 6.39 -8.42
C LYS A 57 -20.73 6.82 -7.14
N GLU A 58 -20.66 5.96 -6.14
CA GLU A 58 -19.92 6.20 -4.90
C GLU A 58 -18.41 6.34 -5.17
N ALA A 59 -17.85 5.49 -6.04
CA ALA A 59 -16.46 5.56 -6.45
C ALA A 59 -16.15 6.85 -7.21
N GLU A 60 -17.00 7.27 -8.13
CA GLU A 60 -16.87 8.55 -8.85
C GLU A 60 -16.91 9.75 -7.90
N ASN A 61 -17.85 9.76 -6.95
CA ASN A 61 -17.94 10.79 -5.92
C ASN A 61 -16.66 10.86 -5.07
N LEU A 62 -16.14 9.70 -4.65
CA LEU A 62 -14.88 9.61 -3.93
C LEU A 62 -13.71 10.17 -4.76
N LEU A 63 -13.62 9.84 -6.04
CA LEU A 63 -12.56 10.34 -6.93
C LEU A 63 -12.58 11.87 -7.00
N ASN A 64 -13.75 12.45 -7.23
CA ASN A 64 -13.92 13.90 -7.30
C ASN A 64 -13.52 14.57 -5.99
N ASN A 65 -13.88 13.98 -4.84
CA ASN A 65 -13.48 14.46 -3.53
C ASN A 65 -11.96 14.37 -3.32
N ILE A 66 -11.33 13.25 -3.69
CA ILE A 66 -9.89 13.05 -3.60
C ILE A 66 -9.15 14.12 -4.43
N ILE A 67 -9.59 14.40 -5.66
CA ILE A 67 -8.97 15.40 -6.53
C ILE A 67 -9.02 16.79 -5.88
N LYS A 68 -10.16 17.17 -5.30
CA LYS A 68 -10.32 18.43 -4.57
C LYS A 68 -9.41 18.50 -3.35
N LEU A 69 -9.42 17.45 -2.52
CA LEU A 69 -8.64 17.40 -1.29
C LEU A 69 -7.14 17.40 -1.56
N LYS A 70 -6.67 16.72 -2.60
CA LYS A 70 -5.24 16.72 -2.99
C LYS A 70 -4.76 18.10 -3.44
N LYS A 71 -5.63 18.90 -4.07
CA LYS A 71 -5.32 20.31 -4.41
C LYS A 71 -5.24 21.18 -3.16
N LYS A 72 -6.09 20.90 -2.16
CA LYS A 72 -6.18 21.67 -0.90
C LYS A 72 -5.09 21.32 0.11
N TYR A 73 -4.76 20.04 0.25
CA TYR A 73 -3.86 19.52 1.29
C TYR A 73 -2.67 18.78 0.67
N ARG A 74 -1.46 19.35 0.80
CA ARG A 74 -0.23 18.77 0.24
C ARG A 74 0.20 17.45 0.87
N PHE A 75 -0.18 17.20 2.13
CA PHE A 75 0.14 15.96 2.85
C PHE A 75 -0.71 14.76 2.41
N VAL A 76 -1.72 14.97 1.55
CA VAL A 76 -2.56 13.88 1.02
C VAL A 76 -1.82 13.15 -0.10
N ARG A 77 -1.52 11.87 0.15
CA ARG A 77 -0.88 10.97 -0.80
C ARG A 77 -1.85 9.90 -1.29
N LEU A 78 -1.72 9.52 -2.55
CA LEU A 78 -2.45 8.38 -3.12
C LEU A 78 -1.54 7.15 -3.12
N GLY A 79 -2.06 6.04 -2.58
CA GLY A 79 -1.37 4.76 -2.65
C GLY A 79 -1.36 4.17 -4.05
N CYS A 80 -0.34 3.36 -4.35
CA CYS A 80 -0.13 2.71 -5.66
C CYS A 80 -1.33 1.88 -6.20
N PRO A 81 -2.29 1.36 -5.41
CA PRO A 81 -3.51 0.76 -5.98
C PRO A 81 -4.71 1.72 -6.14
N ILE A 82 -4.65 2.93 -5.58
CA ILE A 82 -5.63 4.03 -5.73
C ILE A 82 -5.10 5.14 -6.63
N ASP A 83 -3.89 5.01 -7.17
CA ASP A 83 -3.32 6.01 -8.06
C ASP A 83 -4.11 6.07 -9.38
N PHE A 84 -5.22 6.80 -9.36
CA PHE A 84 -6.06 7.12 -10.49
C PHE A 84 -5.45 8.24 -11.35
N SER A 85 -4.13 8.45 -11.27
CA SER A 85 -3.37 9.33 -12.18
C SER A 85 -3.75 9.08 -13.65
N PHE A 86 -4.12 7.83 -13.99
CA PHE A 86 -4.69 7.48 -15.29
C PHE A 86 -5.97 8.27 -15.66
N PHE A 87 -6.93 8.45 -14.73
CA PHE A 87 -8.17 9.21 -14.99
C PHE A 87 -7.93 10.74 -15.02
N SER A 88 -6.87 11.22 -14.36
CA SER A 88 -6.49 12.64 -14.39
C SER A 88 -5.56 13.00 -15.56
N GLY A 89 -5.39 12.10 -16.55
CA GLY A 89 -4.50 12.32 -17.72
C GLY A 89 -3.02 12.39 -17.37
N ASN A 90 -2.64 12.00 -16.15
CA ASN A 90 -1.28 12.11 -15.66
C ASN A 90 -0.48 10.86 -16.06
N LYS A 91 0.52 11.05 -16.94
CA LYS A 91 1.32 9.97 -17.56
C LYS A 91 2.29 9.27 -16.59
N ASN A 92 2.52 9.84 -15.41
CA ASN A 92 3.41 9.29 -14.40
C ASN A 92 2.67 8.30 -13.48
N ILE A 93 2.31 7.14 -14.05
CA ILE A 93 1.73 6.03 -13.30
C ILE A 93 2.81 5.45 -12.38
N SER A 94 2.53 5.37 -11.08
CA SER A 94 3.44 4.70 -10.14
C SER A 94 3.69 3.24 -10.56
N LYS A 95 4.96 2.88 -10.80
CA LYS A 95 5.32 1.52 -11.20
C LYS A 95 5.06 0.55 -10.04
N CYS A 96 4.48 -0.61 -10.36
CA CYS A 96 4.21 -1.67 -9.39
C CYS A 96 5.51 -2.14 -8.69
N LYS A 97 5.55 -2.13 -7.37
CA LYS A 97 6.75 -2.47 -6.57
C LYS A 97 6.97 -3.97 -6.30
N VAL A 98 6.06 -4.83 -6.78
CA VAL A 98 6.07 -6.28 -6.54
C VAL A 98 7.43 -6.87 -6.91
N GLY A 99 8.07 -7.57 -5.97
CA GLY A 99 9.34 -8.26 -6.18
C GLY A 99 10.55 -7.36 -6.50
N ARG A 100 10.39 -6.02 -6.46
CA ARG A 100 11.46 -5.06 -6.79
C ARG A 100 11.89 -4.21 -5.59
N ASP A 101 10.93 -3.58 -4.93
CA ASP A 101 11.23 -2.63 -3.84
C ASP A 101 10.64 -3.08 -2.50
N ALA A 102 9.77 -4.09 -2.50
CA ALA A 102 9.07 -4.55 -1.31
C ALA A 102 8.92 -6.07 -1.31
N LEU A 103 9.20 -6.67 -0.15
CA LEU A 103 8.98 -8.08 0.14
C LEU A 103 8.03 -8.18 1.33
N THR A 104 7.10 -9.16 1.30
CA THR A 104 6.23 -9.45 2.44
C THR A 104 6.68 -10.72 3.13
N ILE A 105 6.87 -10.63 4.44
CA ILE A 105 7.16 -11.77 5.30
C ILE A 105 6.04 -11.86 6.33
N GLY A 106 5.31 -12.98 6.32
CA GLY A 106 4.28 -13.29 7.31
C GLY A 106 4.89 -13.68 8.65
N SER A 107 4.10 -13.61 9.73
CA SER A 107 4.51 -14.03 11.08
C SER A 107 4.84 -15.54 11.17
N ASP A 108 4.22 -16.34 10.30
CA ASP A 108 4.54 -17.76 10.08
C ASP A 108 5.90 -17.98 9.36
N GLY A 109 6.50 -16.90 8.85
CA GLY A 109 7.73 -16.91 8.07
C GLY A 109 7.50 -17.12 6.58
N ILE A 110 6.25 -17.17 6.10
CA ILE A 110 5.95 -17.26 4.67
C ILE A 110 6.38 -15.98 3.97
N VAL A 111 7.05 -16.13 2.83
CA VAL A 111 7.59 -15.04 2.03
C VAL A 111 6.77 -14.91 0.75
N ALA A 112 6.25 -13.73 0.48
CA ALA A 112 5.48 -13.40 -0.71
C ALA A 112 5.96 -12.08 -1.34
N LEU A 113 5.82 -11.95 -2.66
CA LEU A 113 6.34 -10.80 -3.42
C LEU A 113 5.61 -9.48 -3.13
N CYS A 114 4.42 -9.53 -2.51
CA CYS A 114 3.60 -8.38 -2.15
C CYS A 114 2.50 -8.82 -1.16
N PRO A 115 1.96 -7.92 -0.32
CA PRO A 115 0.90 -8.28 0.62
C PRO A 115 -0.37 -8.81 -0.08
N ALA A 116 -0.61 -8.38 -1.31
CA ALA A 116 -1.73 -8.85 -2.13
C ALA A 116 -1.57 -10.33 -2.57
N PHE A 117 -0.35 -10.88 -2.58
CA PHE A 117 -0.05 -12.24 -3.05
C PHE A 117 0.16 -13.27 -1.95
N LYS A 118 -0.09 -12.92 -0.69
CA LYS A 118 0.11 -13.78 0.49
C LYS A 118 -0.47 -15.20 0.39
N TYR A 119 -1.48 -15.42 -0.46
CA TYR A 119 -2.11 -16.73 -0.66
C TYR A 119 -1.92 -17.34 -2.06
N LYS A 120 -1.25 -16.64 -2.99
CA LYS A 120 -1.18 -17.04 -4.41
C LYS A 120 0.24 -17.21 -4.94
N GLN A 121 1.19 -16.37 -4.51
CA GLN A 121 2.58 -16.41 -4.97
C GLN A 121 3.52 -16.41 -3.78
N VAL A 122 3.53 -17.56 -3.09
CA VAL A 122 4.45 -17.84 -2.00
C VAL A 122 5.80 -18.25 -2.58
N VAL A 123 6.85 -17.50 -2.24
CA VAL A 123 8.22 -17.74 -2.70
C VAL A 123 8.91 -18.79 -1.82
N GLY A 124 8.56 -18.86 -0.54
CA GLY A 124 9.09 -19.85 0.39
C GLY A 124 8.84 -19.49 1.85
N ASN A 125 9.63 -20.06 2.76
CA ASN A 125 9.57 -19.75 4.19
C ASN A 125 10.95 -19.35 4.71
N ILE A 126 11.09 -18.13 5.21
CA ILE A 126 12.37 -17.56 5.66
C ILE A 126 13.03 -18.38 6.77
N LYS A 127 12.24 -18.99 7.67
CA LYS A 127 12.76 -19.82 8.77
C LYS A 127 13.53 -21.04 8.24
N LYS A 128 13.12 -21.61 7.09
CA LYS A 128 13.82 -22.72 6.43
C LYS A 128 15.13 -22.27 5.77
N PHE A 129 15.13 -21.09 5.16
CA PHE A 129 16.32 -20.54 4.51
C PHE A 129 17.39 -20.10 5.51
N LEU A 130 16.98 -19.54 6.66
CA LEU A 130 17.91 -19.18 7.75
C LEU A 130 18.61 -20.42 8.32
N LYS A 131 17.85 -21.50 8.60
CA LYS A 131 18.42 -22.76 9.12
C LYS A 131 19.39 -23.45 8.15
N SER A 132 19.23 -23.24 6.84
CA SER A 132 20.07 -23.86 5.81
C SER A 132 21.23 -22.96 5.36
N GLY A 133 21.35 -21.73 5.87
CA GLY A 133 22.35 -20.75 5.41
C GLY A 133 22.15 -20.26 3.98
N ARG A 134 20.94 -20.43 3.39
CA ARG A 134 20.66 -20.17 1.96
C ARG A 134 19.80 -18.93 1.73
N LEU A 135 19.96 -17.88 2.52
CA LEU A 135 19.14 -16.67 2.41
C LEU A 135 19.27 -16.01 1.03
N GLU A 136 20.45 -16.04 0.42
CA GLU A 136 20.69 -15.51 -0.92
C GLU A 136 19.85 -16.20 -2.01
N MET A 137 19.60 -17.51 -1.89
CA MET A 137 18.72 -18.23 -2.82
C MET A 137 17.29 -17.69 -2.77
N LEU A 138 16.80 -17.33 -1.57
CA LEU A 138 15.49 -16.73 -1.42
C LEU A 138 15.45 -15.36 -2.08
N LEU A 139 16.44 -14.50 -1.83
CA LEU A 139 16.51 -13.16 -2.42
C LEU A 139 16.61 -13.19 -3.95
N ARG A 140 17.41 -14.12 -4.52
CA ARG A 140 17.48 -14.34 -5.98
C ARG A 140 16.14 -14.78 -6.56
N LYS A 141 15.40 -15.66 -5.87
CA LYS A 141 14.06 -16.12 -6.33
C LYS A 141 13.00 -15.02 -6.32
N VAL A 142 13.14 -14.03 -5.45
CA VAL A 142 12.19 -12.91 -5.35
C VAL A 142 12.39 -11.90 -6.49
N GLY A 143 13.55 -11.91 -7.18
CA GLY A 143 13.87 -10.92 -8.20
C GLY A 143 14.23 -9.55 -7.62
N LEU A 144 14.49 -9.48 -6.30
CA LEU A 144 15.14 -8.29 -5.73
C LEU A 144 16.53 -8.24 -6.33
N ASN A 145 16.83 -7.16 -7.07
CA ASN A 145 18.19 -6.83 -7.43
C ASN A 145 18.96 -6.59 -6.12
N ILE A 146 19.51 -7.66 -5.58
CA ILE A 146 20.66 -7.57 -4.70
C ILE A 146 21.76 -7.05 -5.61
N HIS A 147 21.96 -5.72 -5.65
CA HIS A 147 23.26 -5.22 -6.04
C HIS A 147 24.27 -6.01 -5.18
N PRO A 148 25.29 -6.63 -5.79
CA PRO A 148 26.24 -7.43 -5.06
C PRO A 148 26.78 -6.59 -3.90
N PHE A 149 26.66 -7.15 -2.70
CA PHE A 149 27.19 -6.66 -1.43
C PHE A 149 28.36 -5.68 -1.60
N SER A 150 28.08 -4.38 -1.50
CA SER A 150 29.06 -3.32 -1.25
C SER A 150 28.68 -2.60 0.05
N TRP A 151 28.63 -3.35 1.15
CA TRP A 151 28.47 -2.81 2.52
C TRP A 151 29.55 -3.35 3.48
N PHE A 152 30.69 -3.77 2.93
CA PHE A 152 31.96 -3.77 3.66
C PHE A 152 32.84 -2.70 3.02
N LEU A 153 33.41 -1.83 3.86
CA LEU A 153 34.20 -0.62 3.56
C LEU A 153 33.35 0.65 3.34
N TYR A 154 32.89 1.25 4.44
CA TYR A 154 33.36 2.53 5.00
C TYR A 154 32.39 3.00 6.10
#